data_AF-A0A1V4VY53-F1
#
_entry.id   AF-A0A1V4VY53-F1
#
_cell.length_a   1.000
_cell.length_b   1.000
_cell.length_c   1.000
_cell.angle_alpha   90.00
_cell.angle_beta   90.00
_cell.angle_gamma   90.00
#
_symmetry.space_group_name_H-M   'P 1'
#
loop_
_entity.id
_entity.type
_entity.pdbx_description
1 polymer ?
#
loop_
_entity_poly.entity_id
_entity_poly.type
_entity_poly.pdbx_seq_one_letter_code
_entity_poly.pdbx_strand_id
1 'polypeptide(L)'
;MHQVPYTKEVIKAALEELINTNPVTPGAVRVLPAGTKIRGISVQDGLATVDFSRDVLRANVGASGEELGIQSIINTVTEFPGVQKVSFLVEGTVDQEAKNWWGHVGLYSQPFARDVAKVYEPAIWLTSPAPDQVVASPLEVRGSARVFEATVSARLLDDSGKELASGFATAAQGAPGRGDFVLPLKYQVNSPGKGKVEVYWKSPKDGKEMDKVVIPVAW
;
A
#
# COMPACT_ATOMS: atom_id res chain seq x y z
N MET A 1 -2.41 -6.37 -5.55
CA MET A 1 -3.56 -6.28 -4.65
C MET A 1 -3.41 -7.39 -3.61
N HIS A 2 -3.34 -7.04 -2.32
CA HIS A 2 -3.26 -8.01 -1.23
C HIS A 2 -4.68 -8.43 -0.84
N GLN A 3 -4.98 -9.72 -0.81
CA GLN A 3 -6.31 -10.22 -0.48
C GLN A 3 -6.30 -10.82 0.93
N VAL A 4 -7.31 -10.47 1.71
CA VAL A 4 -7.48 -10.94 3.09
C VAL A 4 -8.77 -11.75 3.16
N PRO A 5 -8.78 -12.92 3.84
CA PRO A 5 -9.99 -13.70 4.04
C PRO A 5 -11.12 -12.87 4.67
N TYR A 6 -12.36 -13.15 4.27
CA TYR A 6 -13.52 -12.43 4.81
C TYR A 6 -13.62 -12.62 6.33
N THR A 7 -13.81 -11.51 7.04
CA THR A 7 -14.06 -11.47 8.48
C THR A 7 -14.94 -10.27 8.85
N LYS A 8 -15.60 -10.35 10.01
CA LYS A 8 -16.27 -9.19 10.62
C LYS A 8 -15.29 -8.31 11.40
N GLU A 9 -14.15 -8.85 11.82
CA GLU A 9 -13.11 -8.14 12.57
C GLU A 9 -12.10 -7.45 11.62
N VAL A 10 -12.61 -6.64 10.68
CA VAL A 10 -11.82 -6.15 9.53
C VAL A 10 -10.58 -5.34 9.92
N ILE A 11 -10.68 -4.49 10.95
CA ILE A 11 -9.53 -3.69 11.44
C ILE A 11 -8.45 -4.62 12.01
N LYS A 12 -8.86 -5.63 12.77
CA LYS A 12 -7.94 -6.59 13.39
C LYS A 12 -7.22 -7.41 12.33
N ALA A 13 -7.95 -7.93 11.34
CA ALA A 13 -7.34 -8.66 10.23
C ALA A 13 -6.33 -7.79 9.46
N ALA A 14 -6.65 -6.53 9.17
CA ALA A 14 -5.71 -5.63 8.51
C ALA A 14 -4.43 -5.39 9.33
N LEU A 15 -4.54 -5.26 10.66
CA LEU A 15 -3.38 -5.13 11.54
C LEU A 15 -2.59 -6.45 11.66
N GLU A 16 -3.26 -7.59 11.71
CA GLU A 16 -2.60 -8.90 11.72
C GLU A 16 -1.81 -9.13 10.42
N GLU A 17 -2.35 -8.72 9.27
CA GLU A 17 -1.62 -8.73 8.00
C GLU A 17 -0.41 -7.80 8.01
N LEU A 18 -0.57 -6.58 8.56
CA LEU A 18 0.52 -5.62 8.71
C LEU A 18 1.68 -6.16 9.57
N ILE A 19 1.36 -6.97 10.60
CA ILE A 19 2.35 -7.58 11.49
C ILE A 19 3.00 -8.83 10.86
N ASN A 20 2.19 -9.71 10.27
CA ASN A 20 2.60 -11.08 9.96
C ASN A 20 3.03 -11.30 8.50
N THR A 21 2.61 -10.44 7.58
CA THR A 21 2.82 -10.65 6.15
C THR A 21 4.02 -9.86 5.64
N ASN A 22 4.85 -10.49 4.81
CA ASN A 22 5.93 -9.79 4.13
C ASN A 22 5.34 -8.94 2.99
N PRO A 23 5.69 -7.65 2.90
CA PRO A 23 5.20 -6.82 1.82
C PRO A 23 5.79 -7.29 0.48
N VAL A 24 4.94 -7.36 -0.54
CA VAL A 24 5.34 -7.72 -1.92
C VAL A 24 5.82 -6.52 -2.73
N THR A 25 5.66 -5.30 -2.19
CA THR A 25 6.10 -4.08 -2.86
C THR A 25 7.62 -3.97 -2.76
N PRO A 26 8.36 -3.83 -3.88
CA PRO A 26 9.81 -3.67 -3.85
C PRO A 26 10.24 -2.51 -2.94
N GLY A 27 11.20 -2.77 -2.05
CA GLY A 27 11.71 -1.78 -1.10
C GLY A 27 10.86 -1.58 0.16
N ALA A 28 9.66 -2.16 0.23
CA ALA A 28 8.87 -2.17 1.47
C ALA A 28 9.43 -3.19 2.46
N VAL A 29 9.35 -2.88 3.74
CA VAL A 29 9.85 -3.72 4.84
C VAL A 29 8.84 -3.78 5.98
N ARG A 30 8.89 -4.85 6.78
CA ARG A 30 8.14 -4.92 8.03
C ARG A 30 8.82 -4.06 9.09
N VAL A 31 8.02 -3.28 9.79
CA VAL A 31 8.48 -2.38 10.86
C VAL A 31 7.97 -2.80 12.25
N LEU A 32 6.98 -3.69 12.30
CA LEU A 32 6.43 -4.22 13.55
C LEU A 32 7.15 -5.51 13.97
N PRO A 33 7.40 -5.73 15.28
CA PRO A 33 8.01 -6.96 15.77
C PRO A 33 7.16 -8.19 15.43
N ALA A 34 7.82 -9.23 14.93
CA ALA A 34 7.17 -10.52 14.73
C ALA A 34 6.64 -11.07 16.06
N GLY A 35 5.45 -11.67 16.04
CA GLY A 35 4.81 -12.22 17.25
C GLY A 35 4.00 -11.22 18.07
N THR A 36 3.96 -9.94 17.67
CA THR A 36 3.00 -8.96 18.20
C THR A 36 1.57 -9.47 18.05
N LYS A 37 0.78 -9.41 19.13
CA LYS A 37 -0.64 -9.82 19.12
C LYS A 37 -1.54 -8.63 19.31
N ILE A 38 -2.69 -8.65 18.64
CA ILE A 38 -3.80 -7.75 18.93
C ILE A 38 -4.69 -8.38 20.01
N ARG A 39 -4.73 -7.79 21.20
CA ARG A 39 -5.53 -8.24 22.33
C ARG A 39 -6.97 -7.77 22.23
N GLY A 40 -7.18 -6.58 21.67
CA GLY A 40 -8.51 -6.01 21.49
C GLY A 40 -8.50 -4.75 20.63
N ILE A 41 -9.65 -4.47 20.00
CA ILE A 41 -9.90 -3.23 19.28
C ILE A 41 -11.29 -2.73 19.68
N SER A 42 -11.40 -1.45 20.00
CA SER A 42 -12.67 -0.76 20.17
C SER A 42 -12.72 0.47 19.27
N VAL A 43 -13.90 0.80 18.74
CA VAL A 43 -14.12 2.02 17.95
C VAL A 43 -15.31 2.75 18.55
N GLN A 44 -15.08 4.00 18.97
CA GLN A 44 -16.10 4.88 19.54
C GLN A 44 -15.88 6.30 19.03
N ASP A 45 -16.92 6.93 18.49
CA ASP A 45 -16.92 8.35 18.06
C ASP A 45 -15.72 8.76 17.19
N GLY A 46 -15.32 7.91 16.24
CA GLY A 46 -14.19 8.18 15.36
C GLY A 46 -12.81 7.84 15.92
N LEU A 47 -12.72 7.35 17.17
CA LEU A 47 -11.48 6.90 17.79
C LEU A 47 -11.43 5.38 17.83
N ALA A 48 -10.44 4.80 17.15
CA ALA A 48 -10.07 3.40 17.33
C ALA A 48 -9.03 3.28 18.45
N THR A 49 -9.26 2.41 19.45
CA THR A 49 -8.26 2.06 20.46
C THR A 49 -7.81 0.63 20.20
N VAL A 50 -6.51 0.44 19.99
CA VAL A 50 -5.90 -0.87 19.69
C VAL A 50 -5.03 -1.29 20.88
N ASP A 51 -5.33 -2.43 21.48
CA ASP A 51 -4.56 -3.02 22.56
C ASP A 51 -3.65 -4.12 22.03
N PHE A 52 -2.34 -3.94 22.23
CA PHE A 52 -1.29 -4.83 21.76
C PHE A 52 -0.72 -5.69 22.89
N SER A 53 -0.15 -6.85 22.53
CA SER A 53 0.76 -7.55 23.44
C SER A 53 2.05 -6.77 23.64
N ARG A 54 2.72 -7.04 24.76
CA ARG A 54 3.99 -6.38 25.10
C ARG A 54 5.11 -6.60 24.07
N ASP A 55 4.98 -7.60 23.20
CA ASP A 55 5.93 -7.85 22.09
C ASP A 55 6.03 -6.67 21.11
N VAL A 56 4.99 -5.84 20.99
CA VAL A 56 5.02 -4.65 20.10
C VAL A 56 6.14 -3.68 20.46
N LEU A 57 6.58 -3.65 21.71
CA LEU A 57 7.63 -2.74 22.21
C LEU A 57 9.05 -3.20 21.87
N ARG A 58 9.22 -4.39 21.29
CA ARG A 58 10.52 -5.01 21.03
C ARG A 58 11.08 -4.72 19.63
N ALA A 59 10.69 -3.60 19.02
CA ALA A 59 11.19 -3.25 17.70
C ALA A 59 12.64 -2.74 17.76
N ASN A 60 13.39 -3.03 16.71
CA ASN A 60 14.73 -2.50 16.52
C ASN A 60 14.89 -2.07 15.06
N VAL A 61 14.37 -0.88 14.77
CA VAL A 61 14.21 -0.36 13.40
C VAL A 61 14.86 1.02 13.20
N GLY A 62 15.53 1.55 14.24
CA GLY A 62 16.10 2.91 14.27
C GLY A 62 15.04 4.02 14.24
N ALA A 63 15.43 5.26 14.52
CA ALA A 63 14.49 6.38 14.70
C ALA A 63 13.53 6.60 13.51
N SER A 64 13.99 6.43 12.27
CA SER A 64 13.12 6.53 11.08
C SER A 64 12.11 5.38 10.98
N GLY A 65 12.54 4.15 11.30
CA GLY A 65 11.66 2.99 11.34
C GLY A 65 10.64 3.10 12.47
N GLU A 66 11.00 3.75 13.57
CA GLU A 66 10.08 3.97 14.69
C GLU A 66 8.88 4.84 14.28
N GLU A 67 9.15 5.96 13.59
CA GLU A 67 8.09 6.82 13.05
C GLU A 67 7.24 6.07 12.02
N LEU A 68 7.87 5.33 11.11
CA LEU A 68 7.16 4.53 10.10
C LEU A 68 6.26 3.46 10.72
N GLY A 69 6.66 2.82 11.82
CA GLY A 69 5.85 1.81 12.49
C GLY A 69 4.56 2.38 13.06
N ILE A 70 4.61 3.48 13.81
CA ILE A 70 3.40 4.14 14.32
C ILE A 70 2.53 4.64 13.15
N GLN A 71 3.12 5.28 12.15
CA GLN A 71 2.38 5.77 10.98
C GLN A 71 1.75 4.63 10.17
N SER A 72 2.40 3.47 10.06
CA SER A 72 1.83 2.31 9.34
C SER A 72 0.55 1.82 9.98
N ILE A 73 0.49 1.78 11.33
CA ILE A 73 -0.71 1.41 12.07
C ILE A 73 -1.79 2.47 11.90
N ILE A 74 -1.45 3.75 12.07
CA ILE A 74 -2.41 4.86 11.92
C ILE A 74 -3.01 4.86 10.52
N ASN A 75 -2.18 4.81 9.48
CA ASN A 75 -2.61 4.79 8.08
C ASN A 75 -3.55 3.60 7.83
N THR A 76 -3.18 2.40 8.27
CA THR A 76 -3.98 1.18 8.07
C THR A 76 -5.35 1.29 8.75
N VAL A 77 -5.40 1.74 9.99
CA VAL A 77 -6.64 1.80 10.78
C VAL A 77 -7.56 2.94 10.32
N THR A 78 -7.01 4.04 9.82
CA THR A 78 -7.78 5.19 9.33
C THR A 78 -8.25 5.04 7.87
N GLU A 79 -7.91 3.95 7.16
CA GLU A 79 -8.58 3.57 5.90
C GLU A 79 -10.03 3.12 6.14
N PHE A 80 -10.38 2.72 7.37
CA PHE A 80 -11.72 2.21 7.66
C PHE A 80 -12.73 3.37 7.84
N PRO A 81 -13.87 3.34 7.12
CA PRO A 81 -14.89 4.37 7.23
C PRO A 81 -15.33 4.57 8.69
N GLY A 82 -15.39 5.83 9.11
CA GLY A 82 -15.79 6.19 10.47
C GLY A 82 -14.66 6.16 11.50
N VAL A 83 -13.40 5.86 11.13
CA VAL A 83 -12.24 6.00 12.01
C VAL A 83 -11.39 7.20 11.59
N GLN A 84 -11.17 8.12 12.51
CA GLN A 84 -10.44 9.38 12.29
C GLN A 84 -9.14 9.45 13.09
N LYS A 85 -9.11 8.78 14.25
CA LYS A 85 -7.96 8.79 15.17
C LYS A 85 -7.69 7.39 15.73
N VAL A 86 -6.46 7.18 16.17
CA VAL A 86 -5.99 5.93 16.76
C VAL A 86 -5.33 6.19 18.12
N SER A 87 -5.73 5.41 19.11
CA SER A 87 -5.08 5.23 20.40
C SER A 87 -4.52 3.81 20.51
N PHE A 88 -3.50 3.67 21.33
CA PHE A 88 -2.67 2.50 21.52
C PHE A 88 -2.62 2.17 23.01
N LEU A 89 -2.85 0.90 23.33
CA LEU A 89 -2.63 0.32 24.65
C LEU A 89 -1.64 -0.84 24.52
N VAL A 90 -0.92 -1.12 25.59
CA VAL A 90 -0.10 -2.34 25.73
C VAL A 90 -0.53 -3.05 27.00
N GLU A 91 -1.00 -4.29 26.84
CA GLU A 91 -1.58 -5.08 27.93
C GLU A 91 -2.68 -4.30 28.70
N GLY A 92 -3.50 -3.54 27.97
CA GLY A 92 -4.60 -2.74 28.51
C GLY A 92 -4.22 -1.41 29.17
N THR A 93 -2.94 -1.01 29.14
CA THR A 93 -2.48 0.22 29.80
C THR A 93 -1.54 1.06 28.92
N VAL A 94 -1.27 2.29 29.34
CA VAL A 94 -0.21 3.15 28.78
C VAL A 94 0.78 3.50 29.91
N ASP A 95 1.46 2.47 30.42
CA ASP A 95 2.54 2.63 31.40
C ASP A 95 3.75 3.37 30.81
N GLN A 96 4.80 3.60 31.60
CA GLN A 96 5.94 4.40 31.14
C GLN A 96 6.67 3.76 29.94
N GLU A 97 6.72 2.43 29.89
CA GLU A 97 7.34 1.71 28.78
C GLU A 97 6.49 1.87 27.52
N ALA A 98 5.18 1.67 27.63
CA ALA A 98 4.24 1.89 26.53
C ALA A 98 4.24 3.36 26.06
N LYS A 99 4.30 4.34 26.97
CA LYS A 99 4.42 5.76 26.61
C LYS A 99 5.67 6.05 25.80
N ASN A 100 6.79 5.44 26.17
CA ASN A 100 8.04 5.59 25.44
C ASN A 100 8.00 4.87 24.08
N TRP A 101 7.17 3.83 23.95
CA TRP A 101 7.03 3.01 22.75
C TRP A 101 8.36 2.42 22.30
N TRP A 102 9.06 3.08 21.37
CA TRP A 102 10.40 2.70 20.91
C TRP A 102 11.47 3.79 21.12
N GLY A 103 11.14 4.88 21.81
CA GLY A 103 12.07 5.93 22.20
C GLY A 103 11.81 7.26 21.51
N HIS A 104 12.23 7.41 20.25
CA HIS A 104 12.20 8.70 19.55
C HIS A 104 10.77 9.15 19.22
N VAL A 105 9.89 8.18 18.97
CA VAL A 105 8.47 8.42 18.73
C VAL A 105 7.68 7.72 19.82
N GLY A 106 7.28 8.50 20.82
CA GLY A 106 6.47 8.01 21.94
C GLY A 106 4.98 8.27 21.74
N LEU A 107 4.19 7.60 22.57
CA LEU A 107 2.74 7.69 22.65
C LEU A 107 2.23 8.92 23.46
N TYR A 108 3.03 9.98 23.56
CA TYR A 108 2.78 11.11 24.47
C TYR A 108 1.64 12.04 24.02
N SER A 109 1.39 12.11 22.71
CA SER A 109 0.39 13.01 22.11
C SER A 109 -0.84 12.29 21.57
N GLN A 110 -1.08 11.06 22.05
CA GLN A 110 -2.29 10.31 21.74
C GLN A 110 -3.57 11.10 22.06
N PRO A 111 -4.67 10.91 21.30
CA PRO A 111 -4.80 10.02 20.13
C PRO A 111 -4.19 10.64 18.85
N PHE A 112 -3.70 9.80 17.95
CA PHE A 112 -3.06 10.24 16.70
C PHE A 112 -4.05 10.25 15.53
N ALA A 113 -3.99 11.29 14.70
CA ALA A 113 -4.68 11.36 13.41
C ALA A 113 -3.72 11.01 12.27
N ARG A 114 -4.27 10.60 11.13
CA ARG A 114 -3.50 10.38 9.90
C ARG A 114 -2.85 11.68 9.43
N ASP A 115 -1.54 11.64 9.21
CA ASP A 115 -0.80 12.76 8.62
C ASP A 115 -0.45 12.45 7.16
N VAL A 116 -1.28 12.96 6.24
CA VAL A 116 -1.10 12.75 4.80
C VAL A 116 0.18 13.37 4.26
N ALA A 117 0.78 14.35 4.95
CA ALA A 117 2.06 14.94 4.53
C ALA A 117 3.24 13.98 4.73
N LYS A 118 3.07 12.93 5.54
CA LYS A 118 4.10 11.94 5.88
C LYS A 118 3.88 10.58 5.21
N VAL A 119 2.90 10.47 4.30
CA VAL A 119 2.66 9.24 3.54
C VAL A 119 3.48 9.30 2.25
N TYR A 120 4.39 8.33 2.08
CA TYR A 120 5.04 8.14 0.79
C TYR A 120 4.04 7.54 -0.19
N GLU A 121 3.52 8.35 -1.09
CA GLU A 121 2.67 7.86 -2.17
C GLU A 121 3.52 7.64 -3.43
N PRO A 122 3.51 6.45 -4.04
CA PRO A 122 4.23 6.25 -5.30
C PRO A 122 3.61 7.12 -6.40
N ALA A 123 4.44 7.48 -7.39
CA ALA A 123 4.00 8.28 -8.52
C ALA A 123 2.91 7.56 -9.33
N ILE A 124 2.91 6.23 -9.37
CA ILE A 124 1.90 5.40 -10.01
C ILE A 124 1.41 4.34 -9.01
N TRP A 125 0.10 4.27 -8.81
CA TRP A 125 -0.57 3.26 -8.00
C TRP A 125 -1.52 2.45 -8.87
N LEU A 126 -1.33 1.13 -9.00
CA LEU A 126 -2.19 0.26 -9.80
C LEU A 126 -3.28 -0.40 -8.97
N THR A 127 -4.51 -0.35 -9.47
CA THR A 127 -5.69 -1.03 -8.92
C THR A 127 -6.13 -2.21 -9.78
N SER A 128 -5.74 -2.26 -11.06
CA SER A 128 -5.96 -3.38 -11.97
C SER A 128 -4.85 -3.45 -13.03
N PRO A 129 -4.36 -4.65 -13.41
CA PRO A 129 -4.74 -5.96 -12.87
C PRO A 129 -4.10 -6.25 -11.50
N ALA A 130 -4.61 -7.27 -10.81
CA ALA A 130 -3.92 -7.84 -9.65
C ALA A 130 -2.78 -8.78 -10.10
N PRO A 131 -1.73 -8.99 -9.25
CA PRO A 131 -0.70 -9.98 -9.52
C PRO A 131 -1.32 -11.36 -9.79
N ASP A 132 -0.81 -12.02 -10.83
CA ASP A 132 -1.19 -13.34 -11.32
C ASP A 132 -2.65 -13.47 -11.78
N GLN A 133 -3.35 -12.34 -11.97
CA GLN A 133 -4.70 -12.33 -12.51
C GLN A 133 -4.72 -12.91 -13.93
N VAL A 134 -5.69 -13.80 -14.21
CA VAL A 134 -6.03 -14.20 -15.57
C VAL A 134 -6.83 -13.06 -16.22
N VAL A 135 -6.24 -12.42 -17.22
CA VAL A 135 -6.79 -11.25 -17.91
C VAL A 135 -7.33 -11.63 -19.29
N ALA A 136 -8.29 -10.84 -19.78
CA ALA A 136 -8.85 -10.96 -21.11
C ALA A 136 -8.61 -9.68 -21.91
N SER A 137 -8.79 -9.74 -23.23
CA SER A 137 -8.70 -8.58 -24.12
C SER A 137 -10.07 -7.90 -24.26
N PRO A 138 -10.18 -6.57 -24.06
CA PRO A 138 -9.11 -5.66 -23.67
C PRO A 138 -8.74 -5.81 -22.19
N LEU A 139 -7.43 -5.79 -21.91
CA LEU A 139 -6.92 -5.69 -20.55
C LEU A 139 -7.11 -4.24 -20.06
N GLU A 140 -7.94 -4.04 -19.05
CA GLU A 140 -8.09 -2.74 -18.41
C GLU A 140 -7.03 -2.52 -17.32
N VAL A 141 -6.00 -1.75 -17.67
CA VAL A 141 -5.04 -1.23 -16.71
C VAL A 141 -5.65 -0.01 -16.02
N ARG A 142 -5.83 -0.08 -14.70
CA ARG A 142 -6.45 0.98 -13.90
C ARG A 142 -5.54 1.37 -12.74
N GLY A 143 -5.59 2.64 -12.38
CA GLY A 143 -4.80 3.15 -11.28
C GLY A 143 -4.99 4.63 -11.05
N SER A 144 -4.10 5.18 -10.22
CA SER A 144 -4.01 6.60 -9.92
C SER A 144 -2.56 7.06 -10.03
N ALA A 145 -2.33 8.22 -10.63
CA ALA A 145 -0.97 8.69 -10.90
C ALA A 145 -0.79 10.18 -10.55
N ARG A 146 0.41 10.51 -10.08
CA ARG A 146 0.95 11.86 -9.89
C ARG A 146 2.22 11.96 -10.75
N VAL A 147 2.03 12.17 -12.05
CA VAL A 147 3.11 12.18 -13.04
C VAL A 147 3.07 13.45 -13.90
N PHE A 148 4.18 13.78 -14.55
CA PHE A 148 4.29 14.92 -15.45
C PHE A 148 3.26 14.80 -16.60
N GLU A 149 2.58 15.90 -16.93
CA GLU A 149 1.53 15.96 -17.96
C GLU A 149 0.41 14.92 -17.81
N ALA A 150 0.23 14.36 -16.61
CA ALA A 150 -0.73 13.30 -16.33
C ALA A 150 -0.58 12.05 -17.22
N THR A 151 0.54 11.87 -17.92
CA THR A 151 0.67 10.83 -18.95
C THR A 151 1.24 9.55 -18.37
N VAL A 152 0.44 8.48 -18.41
CA VAL A 152 0.81 7.14 -17.96
C VAL A 152 0.87 6.20 -19.15
N SER A 153 1.99 5.52 -19.33
CA SER A 153 2.19 4.50 -20.37
C SER A 153 2.10 3.11 -19.77
N ALA A 154 1.55 2.15 -20.51
CA ALA A 154 1.56 0.75 -20.14
C ALA A 154 1.88 -0.15 -21.34
N ARG A 155 2.48 -1.32 -21.05
CA ARG A 155 2.65 -2.40 -22.01
C ARG A 155 2.41 -3.77 -21.38
N LEU A 156 1.86 -4.69 -22.17
CA LEU A 156 1.75 -6.10 -21.87
C LEU A 156 2.87 -6.84 -22.61
N LEU A 157 3.69 -7.58 -21.87
CA LEU A 157 4.78 -8.39 -22.38
C LEU A 157 4.52 -9.87 -22.08
N ASP A 158 4.88 -10.77 -22.99
CA ASP A 158 4.95 -12.21 -22.70
C ASP A 158 6.22 -12.60 -21.91
N ASP A 159 6.29 -13.86 -21.46
CA ASP A 159 7.43 -14.40 -20.72
C ASP A 159 8.77 -14.34 -21.48
N SER A 160 8.74 -14.23 -22.82
CA SER A 160 9.93 -14.02 -23.64
C SER A 160 10.36 -12.55 -23.73
N GLY A 161 9.55 -11.65 -23.18
CA GLY A 161 9.73 -10.20 -23.25
C GLY A 161 9.17 -9.56 -24.52
N LYS A 162 8.43 -10.30 -25.35
CA LYS A 162 7.79 -9.76 -26.56
C LYS A 162 6.56 -8.94 -26.16
N GLU A 163 6.44 -7.74 -26.73
CA GLU A 163 5.27 -6.89 -26.53
C GLU A 163 4.05 -7.43 -27.26
N LEU A 164 2.97 -7.66 -26.51
CA LEU A 164 1.67 -8.10 -27.01
C LEU A 164 0.72 -6.93 -27.24
N ALA A 165 0.86 -5.86 -26.43
CA ALA A 165 0.14 -4.60 -26.58
C ALA A 165 0.83 -3.48 -25.80
N SER A 166 0.66 -2.25 -26.23
CA SER A 166 1.04 -1.05 -25.47
C SER A 166 0.08 0.10 -25.74
N GLY A 167 0.13 1.11 -24.88
CA GLY A 167 -0.68 2.30 -24.99
C GLY A 167 -0.36 3.29 -23.88
N PHE A 168 -1.11 4.39 -23.86
CA PHE A 168 -1.03 5.39 -22.81
C PHE A 168 -2.43 5.93 -22.50
N ALA A 169 -2.57 6.46 -21.30
CA ALA A 169 -3.75 7.20 -20.86
C ALA A 169 -3.33 8.48 -20.14
N THR A 170 -4.25 9.42 -20.08
CA THR A 170 -4.12 10.64 -19.29
C THR A 170 -4.87 10.45 -17.98
N ALA A 171 -4.17 10.60 -16.85
CA ALA A 171 -4.78 10.66 -15.54
C ALA A 171 -5.67 11.90 -15.41
N ALA A 172 -6.70 11.82 -14.59
CA ALA A 172 -7.66 12.93 -14.39
C ALA A 172 -7.00 14.23 -13.88
N GLN A 173 -5.77 14.16 -13.37
CA GLN A 173 -4.99 15.29 -12.90
C GLN A 173 -3.48 15.00 -13.08
N GLY A 174 -2.71 16.01 -13.50
CA GLY A 174 -1.25 15.94 -13.59
C GLY A 174 -0.57 16.41 -12.31
N ALA A 175 0.71 16.06 -12.14
CA ALA A 175 1.52 16.50 -11.01
C ALA A 175 1.51 18.04 -10.87
N PRO A 176 1.43 18.59 -9.64
CA PRO A 176 1.52 17.90 -8.35
C PRO A 176 0.23 17.19 -7.90
N GLY A 177 -0.87 17.36 -8.64
CA GLY A 177 -2.12 16.65 -8.41
C GLY A 177 -2.03 15.15 -8.70
N ARG A 178 -2.98 14.39 -8.16
CA ARG A 178 -3.11 12.94 -8.39
C ARG A 178 -4.44 12.69 -9.08
N GLY A 179 -4.44 11.93 -10.18
CA GLY A 179 -5.64 11.60 -10.92
C GLY A 179 -5.74 10.13 -11.26
N ASP A 180 -6.97 9.64 -11.32
CA ASP A 180 -7.25 8.28 -11.76
C ASP A 180 -7.12 8.15 -13.28
N PHE A 181 -6.72 6.97 -13.75
CA PHE A 181 -6.63 6.64 -15.17
C PHE A 181 -7.21 5.25 -15.44
N VAL A 182 -7.71 5.08 -16.67
CA VAL A 182 -8.13 3.80 -17.23
C VAL A 182 -7.51 3.68 -18.63
N LEU A 183 -6.79 2.60 -18.86
CA LEU A 183 -6.12 2.30 -20.12
C LEU A 183 -6.50 0.89 -20.61
N PRO A 184 -7.38 0.79 -21.62
CA PRO A 184 -7.67 -0.49 -22.25
C PRO A 184 -6.56 -0.88 -23.23
N LEU A 185 -5.90 -2.02 -23.00
CA LEU A 185 -4.93 -2.62 -23.91
C LEU A 185 -5.58 -3.78 -24.67
N LYS A 186 -5.77 -3.62 -25.98
CA LYS A 186 -6.24 -4.69 -26.86
C LYS A 186 -5.05 -5.54 -27.30
N TYR A 187 -5.11 -6.83 -27.03
CA TYR A 187 -4.09 -7.81 -27.44
C TYR A 187 -4.74 -9.07 -28.04
N GLN A 188 -3.96 -9.87 -28.76
CA GLN A 188 -4.37 -11.15 -29.32
C GLN A 188 -3.35 -12.22 -28.97
N VAL A 189 -3.86 -13.37 -28.51
CA VAL A 189 -3.10 -14.53 -28.05
C VAL A 189 -3.82 -15.78 -28.57
N ASN A 190 -3.06 -16.75 -29.07
CA ASN A 190 -3.61 -17.95 -29.70
C ASN A 190 -3.64 -19.16 -28.75
N SER A 191 -3.08 -19.01 -27.56
CA SER A 191 -3.01 -20.04 -26.53
C SER A 191 -2.91 -19.37 -25.15
N PRO A 192 -3.29 -20.09 -24.08
CA PRO A 192 -3.02 -19.64 -22.73
C PRO A 192 -1.53 -19.33 -22.53
N GLY A 193 -1.24 -18.34 -21.70
CA GLY A 193 0.12 -17.87 -21.48
C GLY A 193 0.27 -17.05 -20.21
N LYS A 194 1.52 -16.66 -19.95
CA LYS A 194 1.89 -15.78 -18.85
C LYS A 194 2.79 -14.66 -19.34
N GLY A 195 2.84 -13.61 -18.57
CA GLY A 195 3.68 -12.46 -18.83
C GLY A 195 3.52 -11.40 -17.75
N LYS A 196 3.70 -10.14 -18.14
CA LYS A 196 3.69 -9.01 -17.22
C LYS A 196 3.14 -7.75 -17.86
N VAL A 197 2.47 -6.96 -17.04
CA VAL A 197 2.09 -5.58 -17.35
C VAL A 197 3.13 -4.67 -16.72
N GLU A 198 3.74 -3.81 -17.53
CA GLU A 198 4.61 -2.74 -17.06
C GLU A 198 3.91 -1.39 -17.24
N VAL A 199 3.86 -0.58 -16.18
CA VAL A 199 3.24 0.74 -16.19
C VAL A 199 4.25 1.76 -15.68
N TYR A 200 4.43 2.85 -16.41
CA TYR A 200 5.48 3.84 -16.17
C TYR A 200 5.10 5.20 -16.76
N TRP A 201 5.85 6.23 -16.43
CA TRP A 201 5.83 7.50 -17.18
C TRP A 201 7.20 7.75 -17.78
N LYS A 202 7.26 8.59 -18.82
CA LYS A 202 8.53 8.93 -19.48
C LYS A 202 9.02 10.29 -19.04
N SER A 203 10.28 10.36 -18.64
CA SER A 203 10.97 11.61 -18.34
C SER A 203 10.96 12.53 -19.57
N PRO A 204 10.50 13.79 -19.47
CA PRO A 204 10.54 14.73 -20.60
C PRO A 204 11.98 15.13 -20.96
N LYS A 205 12.94 14.89 -20.06
CA LYS A 205 14.36 15.24 -20.27
C LYS A 205 15.06 14.29 -21.23
N ASP A 206 14.82 13.00 -21.11
CA ASP A 206 15.61 11.95 -21.78
C ASP A 206 14.79 10.73 -22.22
N GLY A 207 13.47 10.75 -22.05
CA GLY A 207 12.57 9.67 -22.44
C GLY A 207 12.69 8.41 -21.58
N LYS A 208 13.49 8.43 -20.52
CA LYS A 208 13.65 7.27 -19.62
C LYS A 208 12.35 6.92 -18.93
N GLU A 209 12.14 5.62 -18.74
CA GLU A 209 11.02 5.10 -17.98
C GLU A 209 11.26 5.34 -16.49
N MET A 210 10.31 6.01 -15.86
CA MET A 210 10.33 6.43 -14.46
C MET A 210 9.20 5.74 -13.70
N ASP A 211 9.43 5.50 -12.40
CA ASP A 211 8.45 4.96 -11.46
C ASP A 211 7.71 3.72 -11.99
N LYS A 212 8.45 2.85 -12.68
CA LYS A 212 7.89 1.67 -13.31
C LYS A 212 7.33 0.70 -12.27
N VAL A 213 6.06 0.35 -12.42
CA VAL A 213 5.38 -0.72 -11.70
C VAL A 213 5.25 -1.93 -12.62
N VAL A 214 5.50 -3.13 -12.10
CA VAL A 214 5.43 -4.39 -12.86
C VAL A 214 4.49 -5.35 -12.16
N ILE A 215 3.49 -5.86 -12.90
CA ILE A 215 2.49 -6.80 -12.38
C ILE A 215 2.51 -8.08 -13.23
N PRO A 216 2.82 -9.26 -12.66
CA PRO A 216 2.69 -10.52 -13.39
C PRO A 216 1.21 -10.81 -13.69
N VAL A 217 0.91 -11.38 -14.85
CA VAL A 217 -0.45 -11.76 -15.29
C VAL A 217 -0.43 -13.06 -16.10
N ALA A 218 -1.61 -13.65 -16.28
CA ALA A 218 -1.86 -14.76 -17.18
C ALA A 218 -3.01 -14.43 -18.13
N TRP A 219 -3.18 -15.18 -19.21
CA TRP A 219 -4.32 -15.09 -20.13
C TRP A 219 -4.63 -16.44 -20.77
#